data_AF-A0A844MZI7-F1
#
_entry.id   AF-A0A844MZI7-F1
#
_cell.length_a   1.000
_cell.length_b   1.000
_cell.length_c   1.000
_cell.angle_alpha   90.00
_cell.angle_beta   90.00
_cell.angle_gamma   90.00
#
_symmetry.space_group_name_H-M   'P 1'
#
loop_
_entity.id
_entity.type
_entity.pdbx_description
1 polymer ?
#
loop_
_entity_poly.entity_id
_entity_poly.type
_entity_poly.pdbx_seq_one_letter_code
_entity_poly.pdbx_strand_id
1 'polypeptide(L)'
;MKNRLRILRVERNWSQSELANRLGVSRQTINALEMGKYDPSLPLALKIAQLFGWPIESIFASEPLETNNRESMFERFTQKAVTVITLAQQEAHRLGHNYVGTEQILLGLIAEDTGIAARVLKTMGVQLEDARREVENIIGRGNGVMEMEIPFTPKGKLVLDHASEESRRIGHTYVGTEHLLLGVLLVTDGVAVKVLANLGVNLHEVAKLAVKEAWSQENDSAMLPSFGSSLNNEDVPSEPPPDFISGEVSTRFCTHLFAWVEPRQLGYVLSSHVGYQLPNGEILQPHCSFVSRQRLKRMPRTYPEVPPDLIMEIKSAFDRLLSMQKKVQSFLKWGTRIGILIDPDQHTVSVYRPDGAVTILEEGETLMLPELLPDWELPVSELWTPSLN
;
A
#
# COMPACT_ATOMS: atom_id res chain seq x y z
N MET A 1 32.79 -8.60 -7.64
CA MET A 1 31.47 -8.09 -8.07
C MET A 1 30.39 -9.06 -7.63
N LYS A 2 29.41 -8.61 -6.81
CA LYS A 2 28.25 -9.43 -6.46
C LYS A 2 27.37 -9.65 -7.71
N ASN A 3 26.81 -10.85 -7.84
CA ASN A 3 25.98 -11.20 -9.00
C ASN A 3 24.96 -12.28 -8.64
N ARG A 4 23.86 -12.34 -9.41
CA ARG A 4 22.78 -13.31 -9.24
C ARG A 4 22.94 -14.55 -10.13
N LEU A 5 24.13 -14.74 -10.72
CA LEU A 5 24.36 -15.76 -11.74
C LEU A 5 24.10 -17.19 -11.21
N ARG A 6 24.49 -17.46 -9.97
CA ARG A 6 24.23 -18.76 -9.31
C ARG A 6 22.73 -19.02 -9.14
N ILE A 7 21.96 -18.00 -8.76
CA ILE A 7 20.50 -18.12 -8.54
C ILE A 7 19.82 -18.39 -9.88
N LEU A 8 20.09 -17.54 -10.88
CA LEU A 8 19.51 -17.65 -12.22
C LEU A 8 19.84 -19.00 -12.90
N ARG A 9 21.03 -19.54 -12.64
CA ARG A 9 21.42 -20.86 -13.13
C ARG A 9 20.62 -21.98 -12.46
N VAL A 10 20.43 -21.92 -11.14
CA VAL A 10 19.70 -22.93 -10.37
C VAL A 10 18.21 -22.94 -10.73
N GLU A 11 17.58 -21.77 -10.93
CA GLU A 11 16.18 -21.66 -11.37
C GLU A 11 15.92 -22.37 -12.70
N ARG A 12 16.93 -22.45 -13.57
CA ARG A 12 16.86 -23.14 -14.86
C ARG A 12 17.36 -24.58 -14.82
N ASN A 13 17.65 -25.12 -13.63
CA ASN A 13 18.23 -26.44 -13.42
C ASN A 13 19.53 -26.70 -14.20
N TRP A 14 20.36 -25.67 -14.42
CA TRP A 14 21.61 -25.81 -15.17
C TRP A 14 22.81 -26.10 -14.27
N SER A 15 23.71 -26.96 -14.74
CA SER A 15 25.04 -27.12 -14.12
C SER A 15 25.97 -25.95 -14.51
N GLN A 16 27.02 -25.70 -13.72
CA GLN A 16 28.03 -24.68 -14.08
C GLN A 16 28.67 -24.97 -15.46
N SER A 17 28.90 -26.25 -15.78
CA SER A 17 29.42 -26.68 -17.08
C SER A 17 28.45 -26.37 -18.22
N GLU A 18 27.15 -26.51 -17.97
CA GLU A 18 26.14 -26.24 -18.98
C GLU A 18 25.97 -24.74 -19.26
N LEU A 19 25.99 -23.91 -18.21
CA LEU A 19 26.05 -22.46 -18.38
C LEU A 19 27.32 -22.02 -19.12
N ALA A 20 28.45 -22.64 -18.80
CA ALA A 20 29.73 -22.38 -19.47
C ALA A 20 29.66 -22.69 -20.98
N ASN A 21 29.09 -23.85 -21.34
CA ASN A 21 28.88 -24.23 -22.74
C ASN A 21 27.98 -23.25 -23.49
N ARG A 22 26.87 -22.80 -22.87
CA ARG A 22 25.94 -21.84 -23.47
C ARG A 22 26.57 -20.46 -23.68
N LEU A 23 27.50 -20.06 -22.82
CA LEU A 23 28.19 -18.77 -22.89
C LEU A 23 29.51 -18.81 -23.68
N GLY A 24 29.97 -20.01 -24.07
CA GLY A 24 31.24 -20.20 -24.76
C GLY A 24 32.46 -19.88 -23.90
N VAL A 25 32.39 -20.13 -22.59
CA VAL A 25 33.47 -19.90 -21.62
C VAL A 25 33.83 -21.17 -20.86
N SER A 26 34.91 -21.16 -20.08
CA SER A 26 35.27 -22.31 -19.25
C SER A 26 34.37 -22.45 -18.01
N ARG A 27 34.20 -23.67 -17.49
CA ARG A 27 33.52 -23.88 -16.19
C ARG A 27 34.18 -23.08 -15.07
N GLN A 28 35.51 -22.95 -15.11
CA GLN A 28 36.26 -22.16 -14.11
C GLN A 28 35.90 -20.68 -14.18
N THR A 29 35.63 -20.14 -15.36
CA THR A 29 35.13 -18.77 -15.55
C THR A 29 33.78 -18.58 -14.88
N ILE A 30 32.84 -19.51 -15.08
CA ILE A 30 31.52 -19.47 -14.39
C ILE A 30 31.68 -19.56 -12.88
N ASN A 31 32.54 -20.45 -12.39
CA ASN A 31 32.79 -20.55 -10.96
C ASN A 31 33.41 -19.27 -10.39
N ALA A 32 34.38 -18.67 -11.08
CA ALA A 32 34.99 -17.40 -10.67
C ALA A 32 34.00 -16.23 -10.68
N LEU A 33 33.10 -16.19 -11.67
CA LEU A 33 31.98 -15.24 -11.72
C LEU A 33 31.03 -15.45 -10.54
N GLU A 34 30.52 -16.67 -10.32
CA GLU A 34 29.58 -16.96 -9.21
C GLU A 34 30.18 -16.68 -7.83
N MET A 35 31.48 -16.86 -7.67
CA MET A 35 32.21 -16.53 -6.44
C MET A 35 32.55 -15.04 -6.31
N GLY A 36 32.19 -14.21 -7.31
CA GLY A 36 32.48 -12.78 -7.35
C GLY A 36 33.97 -12.44 -7.49
N LYS A 37 34.82 -13.43 -7.78
CA LYS A 37 36.29 -13.34 -7.92
C LYS A 37 36.74 -12.86 -9.31
N TYR A 38 35.80 -12.74 -10.24
CA TYR A 38 36.06 -12.30 -11.60
C TYR A 38 34.95 -11.36 -12.04
N ASP A 39 35.34 -10.23 -12.63
CA ASP A 39 34.44 -9.26 -13.23
C ASP A 39 34.32 -9.58 -14.73
N PRO A 40 33.13 -9.90 -15.27
CA PRO A 40 33.00 -10.23 -16.68
C PRO A 40 33.33 -9.01 -17.55
N SER A 41 33.94 -9.24 -18.70
CA SER A 41 34.02 -8.20 -19.73
C SER A 41 32.60 -7.81 -20.18
N LEU A 42 32.40 -6.55 -20.60
CA LEU A 42 31.10 -6.08 -21.10
C LEU A 42 30.46 -7.00 -22.16
N PRO A 43 31.20 -7.55 -23.15
CA PRO A 43 30.63 -8.53 -24.08
C PRO A 43 30.12 -9.82 -23.41
N LEU A 44 30.81 -10.30 -22.36
CA LEU A 44 30.37 -11.47 -21.61
C LEU A 44 29.15 -11.14 -20.74
N ALA A 45 29.14 -9.97 -20.10
CA ALA A 45 28.00 -9.49 -19.31
C ALA A 45 26.72 -9.35 -20.16
N LEU A 46 26.83 -8.77 -21.37
CA LEU A 46 25.73 -8.67 -22.34
C LEU A 46 25.23 -10.04 -22.82
N LYS A 47 26.13 -10.99 -23.10
CA LYS A 47 25.74 -12.36 -23.47
C LYS A 47 24.98 -13.05 -22.33
N ILE A 48 25.40 -12.82 -21.10
CA ILE A 48 24.72 -13.35 -19.92
C ILE A 48 23.33 -12.72 -19.77
N ALA A 49 23.22 -11.40 -19.88
CA ALA A 49 21.94 -10.68 -19.88
C ALA A 49 20.97 -11.21 -20.94
N GLN A 50 21.45 -11.37 -22.17
CA GLN A 50 20.64 -11.91 -23.28
C GLN A 50 20.24 -13.37 -23.06
N LEU A 51 21.15 -14.20 -22.54
CA LEU A 51 20.86 -15.61 -22.26
C LEU A 51 19.76 -15.75 -21.19
N PHE A 52 19.76 -14.89 -20.17
CA PHE A 52 18.76 -14.92 -19.12
C PHE A 52 17.49 -14.11 -19.44
N GLY A 53 17.55 -13.14 -20.35
CA GLY A 53 16.44 -12.22 -20.62
C GLY A 53 16.25 -11.16 -19.54
N TRP A 54 17.32 -10.82 -18.81
CA TRP A 54 17.32 -9.83 -17.73
C TRP A 54 18.28 -8.69 -18.06
N PRO A 55 18.01 -7.46 -17.59
CA PRO A 55 18.96 -6.34 -17.67
C PRO A 55 20.29 -6.68 -16.98
N ILE A 56 21.41 -6.14 -17.46
CA ILE A 56 22.76 -6.43 -16.93
C ILE A 56 22.84 -6.08 -15.45
N GLU A 57 22.26 -4.96 -15.06
CA GLU A 57 22.27 -4.39 -13.71
C GLU A 57 21.51 -5.28 -12.72
N SER A 58 20.53 -6.05 -13.22
CA SER A 58 19.79 -7.04 -12.44
C SER A 58 20.59 -8.33 -12.22
N ILE A 59 21.63 -8.59 -13.02
CA ILE A 59 22.48 -9.79 -12.93
C ILE A 59 23.79 -9.49 -12.20
N PHE A 60 24.40 -8.33 -12.48
CA PHE A 60 25.71 -7.92 -12.02
C PHE A 60 25.60 -6.59 -11.26
N ALA A 61 25.89 -6.62 -9.96
CA ALA A 61 25.84 -5.44 -9.12
C ALA A 61 27.26 -4.92 -8.82
N SER A 62 27.54 -3.67 -9.20
CA SER A 62 28.71 -2.89 -8.78
C SER A 62 28.55 -2.50 -7.29
N GLU A 63 29.45 -2.88 -6.38
CA GLU A 63 29.28 -2.71 -4.92
C GLU A 63 29.83 -1.39 -4.35
N PRO A 64 29.45 -0.92 -3.12
CA PRO A 64 28.38 -1.39 -2.23
C PRO A 64 27.36 -0.27 -1.84
N LEU A 65 26.11 -0.60 -1.57
CA LEU A 65 25.41 0.03 -0.44
C LEU A 65 25.61 -0.88 0.77
N GLU A 66 26.82 -0.82 1.32
CA GLU A 66 27.05 -1.19 2.72
C GLU A 66 26.82 0.07 3.55
N THR A 67 25.57 0.52 3.52
CA THR A 67 24.91 1.13 4.68
C THR A 67 23.73 0.20 4.94
N ASN A 68 23.90 -0.68 5.93
CA ASN A 68 22.85 -1.50 6.53
C ASN A 68 21.88 -2.20 5.55
N ASN A 69 22.11 -3.47 5.23
CA ASN A 69 21.06 -4.34 4.65
C ASN A 69 19.85 -4.53 5.61
N ARG A 70 19.97 -4.07 6.86
CA ARG A 70 18.84 -3.85 7.77
C ARG A 70 18.09 -2.55 7.48
N GLU A 71 18.77 -1.48 7.07
CA GLU A 71 18.14 -0.21 6.70
C GLU A 71 17.42 -0.39 5.37
N SER A 72 18.01 -0.94 4.31
CA SER A 72 17.29 -1.08 3.03
C SER A 72 16.05 -1.99 3.08
N MET A 73 16.06 -3.09 3.85
CA MET A 73 14.89 -3.98 4.00
C MET A 73 13.83 -3.39 4.95
N PHE A 74 14.26 -2.67 6.00
CA PHE A 74 13.38 -2.13 7.03
C PHE A 74 13.26 -0.60 6.99
N GLU A 75 13.64 0.03 5.88
CA GLU A 75 13.70 1.50 5.71
C GLU A 75 12.33 2.12 5.89
N ARG A 76 11.29 1.38 5.46
CA ARG A 76 9.89 1.75 5.63
C ARG A 76 9.30 1.22 6.93
N PHE A 77 10.00 0.39 7.72
CA PHE A 77 9.44 -0.18 8.94
C PHE A 77 9.54 0.81 10.10
N THR A 78 8.47 0.89 10.88
CA THR A 78 8.48 1.68 12.12
C THR A 78 9.48 1.13 13.12
N GLN A 79 9.93 1.97 14.07
CA GLN A 79 10.82 1.51 15.14
C GLN A 79 10.24 0.32 15.92
N LYS A 80 8.92 0.31 16.17
CA LYS A 80 8.22 -0.81 16.82
C LYS A 80 8.25 -2.07 15.97
N ALA A 81 8.03 -1.97 14.67
CA ALA A 81 8.14 -3.11 13.76
C ALA A 81 9.57 -3.66 13.70
N VAL A 82 10.60 -2.80 13.73
CA VAL A 82 12.01 -3.23 13.85
C VAL A 82 12.28 -3.92 15.20
N THR A 83 11.67 -3.42 16.29
CA THR A 83 11.73 -4.06 17.61
C THR A 83 11.09 -5.44 17.59
N VAL A 84 9.94 -5.63 16.93
CA VAL A 84 9.30 -6.94 16.74
C VAL A 84 10.26 -7.94 16.09
N ILE A 85 10.99 -7.54 15.05
CA ILE A 85 11.96 -8.40 14.38
C ILE A 85 13.12 -8.77 15.33
N THR A 86 13.60 -7.81 16.12
CA THR A 86 14.66 -8.06 17.10
C THR A 86 14.20 -9.05 18.18
N LEU A 87 12.97 -8.90 18.66
CA LEU A 87 12.36 -9.82 19.63
C LEU A 87 12.13 -11.20 19.02
N ALA A 88 11.74 -11.29 17.74
CA ALA A 88 11.61 -12.55 17.03
C ALA A 88 12.95 -13.31 16.95
N GLN A 89 14.05 -12.60 16.68
CA GLN A 89 15.39 -13.20 16.70
C GLN A 89 15.77 -13.69 18.11
N GLN A 90 15.43 -12.94 19.16
CA GLN A 90 15.64 -13.38 20.55
C GLN A 90 14.81 -14.63 20.89
N GLU A 91 13.59 -14.75 20.39
CA GLU A 91 12.76 -15.95 20.57
C GLU A 91 13.30 -17.15 19.81
N ALA A 92 13.84 -16.96 18.59
CA ALA A 92 14.55 -18.02 17.87
C ALA A 92 15.73 -18.53 18.70
N HIS A 93 16.50 -17.61 19.28
CA HIS A 93 17.63 -17.93 20.14
C HIS A 93 17.20 -18.65 21.43
N ARG A 94 16.15 -18.18 22.09
CA ARG A 94 15.57 -18.79 23.30
C ARG A 94 15.16 -20.25 23.05
N LEU A 95 14.65 -20.54 21.86
CA LEU A 95 14.23 -21.88 21.43
C LEU A 95 15.39 -22.74 20.91
N GLY A 96 16.60 -22.20 20.75
CA GLY A 96 17.73 -22.91 20.14
C GLY A 96 17.57 -23.11 18.63
N HIS A 97 16.81 -22.24 17.95
CA HIS A 97 16.65 -22.23 16.50
C HIS A 97 17.59 -21.23 15.84
N ASN A 98 18.14 -21.60 14.68
CA ASN A 98 19.02 -20.77 13.86
C ASN A 98 18.28 -20.16 12.65
N TYR A 99 16.97 -19.97 12.76
CA TYR A 99 16.16 -19.28 11.76
C TYR A 99 14.98 -18.58 12.42
N VAL A 100 14.47 -17.53 11.77
CA VAL A 100 13.24 -16.83 12.15
C VAL A 100 12.09 -17.29 11.25
N GLY A 101 11.14 -18.01 11.86
CA GLY A 101 9.88 -18.45 11.27
C GLY A 101 8.73 -17.48 11.53
N THR A 102 7.55 -17.84 11.04
CA THR A 102 6.30 -17.09 11.28
C THR A 102 5.99 -16.95 12.77
N GLU A 103 6.31 -18.00 13.53
CA GLU A 103 6.00 -18.16 14.93
C GLU A 103 6.89 -17.31 15.83
N GLN A 104 8.17 -17.14 15.50
CA GLN A 104 9.00 -16.18 16.22
C GLN A 104 8.57 -14.74 15.91
N ILE A 105 8.12 -14.44 14.69
CA ILE A 105 7.54 -13.12 14.36
C ILE A 105 6.28 -12.87 15.19
N LEU A 106 5.39 -13.87 15.31
CA LEU A 106 4.21 -13.80 16.19
C LEU A 106 4.60 -13.53 17.65
N LEU A 107 5.56 -14.29 18.20
CA LEU A 107 6.04 -14.06 19.56
C LEU A 107 6.65 -12.67 19.73
N GLY A 108 7.39 -12.19 18.74
CA GLY A 108 7.93 -10.82 18.71
C GLY A 108 6.83 -9.75 18.69
N LEU A 109 5.74 -9.97 17.95
CA LEU A 109 4.58 -9.08 17.92
C LEU A 109 3.90 -8.98 19.28
N ILE A 110 3.78 -10.10 19.99
CA ILE A 110 3.18 -10.11 21.34
C ILE A 110 4.15 -9.47 22.35
N ALA A 111 5.44 -9.78 22.25
CA ALA A 111 6.46 -9.32 23.19
C ALA A 111 6.77 -7.81 23.08
N GLU A 112 6.49 -7.17 21.94
CA GLU A 112 6.67 -5.73 21.79
C GLU A 112 5.67 -4.92 22.66
N ASP A 113 4.55 -5.54 23.09
CA ASP A 113 3.54 -5.11 24.09
C ASP A 113 2.79 -3.78 23.81
N THR A 114 3.40 -2.83 23.09
CA THR A 114 2.88 -1.47 22.95
C THR A 114 2.28 -1.16 21.58
N GLY A 115 2.63 -1.92 20.56
CA GLY A 115 2.19 -1.80 19.18
C GLY A 115 0.74 -2.23 18.99
N ILE A 116 0.19 -1.89 17.82
CA ILE A 116 -1.19 -2.23 17.47
C ILE A 116 -1.39 -3.74 17.50
N ALA A 117 -0.45 -4.51 16.94
CA ALA A 117 -0.54 -5.96 16.93
C ALA A 117 -0.62 -6.56 18.34
N ALA A 118 0.24 -6.10 19.24
CA ALA A 118 0.24 -6.56 20.64
C ALA A 118 -1.11 -6.28 21.31
N ARG A 119 -1.68 -5.08 21.13
CA ARG A 119 -2.99 -4.71 21.70
C ARG A 119 -4.12 -5.54 21.12
N VAL A 120 -4.14 -5.77 19.80
CA VAL A 120 -5.15 -6.60 19.13
C VAL A 120 -5.07 -8.04 19.65
N LEU A 121 -3.89 -8.64 19.68
CA LEU A 121 -3.68 -10.00 20.18
C LEU A 121 -4.07 -10.14 21.67
N LYS A 122 -3.72 -9.14 22.50
CA LYS A 122 -4.10 -9.10 23.91
C LYS A 122 -5.62 -8.98 24.11
N THR A 123 -6.29 -8.21 23.26
CA THR A 123 -7.76 -8.09 23.24
C THR A 123 -8.43 -9.41 22.89
N MET A 124 -7.78 -10.22 22.04
CA MET A 124 -8.19 -11.59 21.71
C MET A 124 -7.82 -12.62 22.78
N GLY A 125 -7.26 -12.20 23.92
CA GLY A 125 -6.88 -13.09 25.01
C GLY A 125 -5.53 -13.79 24.84
N VAL A 126 -4.75 -13.46 23.82
CA VAL A 126 -3.44 -14.08 23.58
C VAL A 126 -2.42 -13.53 24.56
N GLN A 127 -1.87 -14.40 25.41
CA GLN A 127 -0.75 -14.08 26.30
C GLN A 127 0.56 -14.67 25.77
N LEU A 128 1.67 -13.96 26.03
CA LEU A 128 2.98 -14.35 25.52
C LEU A 128 3.42 -15.75 25.99
N GLU A 129 3.22 -16.07 27.26
CA GLU A 129 3.62 -17.37 27.83
C GLU A 129 2.82 -18.55 27.25
N ASP A 130 1.54 -18.34 26.98
CA ASP A 130 0.69 -19.37 26.37
C ASP A 130 1.09 -19.59 24.90
N ALA A 131 1.36 -18.50 24.16
CA ALA A 131 1.89 -18.58 22.81
C ALA A 131 3.26 -19.25 22.76
N ARG A 132 4.17 -18.96 23.70
CA ARG A 132 5.49 -19.61 23.80
C ARG A 132 5.35 -21.12 24.00
N ARG A 133 4.48 -21.53 24.92
CA ARG A 133 4.21 -22.95 25.20
C ARG A 133 3.66 -23.67 23.98
N GLU A 134 2.73 -23.02 23.27
CA GLU A 134 2.13 -23.60 22.07
C GLU A 134 3.12 -23.71 20.91
N VAL A 135 4.00 -22.72 20.74
CA VAL A 135 5.13 -22.82 19.79
C VAL A 135 6.03 -23.99 20.15
N GLU A 136 6.45 -24.10 21.42
CA GLU A 136 7.28 -25.23 21.89
C GLU A 136 6.60 -26.59 21.68
N ASN A 137 5.28 -26.68 21.83
CA ASN A 137 4.51 -27.90 21.57
C ASN A 137 4.51 -28.28 20.07
N ILE A 138 4.44 -27.29 19.17
CA ILE A 138 4.32 -27.54 17.72
C ILE A 138 5.67 -27.84 17.08
N ILE A 139 6.72 -27.06 17.40
CA ILE A 139 8.02 -27.16 16.72
C ILE A 139 9.15 -27.68 17.62
N GLY A 140 8.93 -27.79 18.93
CA GLY A 140 9.95 -28.24 19.88
C GLY A 140 11.03 -27.18 20.17
N ARG A 141 12.11 -27.64 20.82
CA ARG A 141 13.34 -26.87 21.01
C ARG A 141 14.42 -27.41 20.07
N GLY A 142 15.21 -26.50 19.51
CA GLY A 142 16.34 -26.83 18.66
C GLY A 142 17.64 -27.03 19.43
N ASN A 143 18.59 -27.66 18.75
CA ASN A 143 19.98 -27.81 19.20
C ASN A 143 20.92 -26.85 18.43
N GLY A 144 20.40 -25.75 17.90
CA GLY A 144 21.13 -24.80 17.06
C GLY A 144 22.26 -24.12 17.83
N VAL A 145 23.42 -24.00 17.16
CA VAL A 145 24.55 -23.22 17.67
C VAL A 145 24.21 -21.73 17.55
N MET A 146 24.66 -20.90 18.50
CA MET A 146 24.47 -19.45 18.42
C MET A 146 25.19 -18.88 17.19
N GLU A 147 24.43 -18.49 16.17
CA GLU A 147 24.94 -17.69 15.05
C GLU A 147 24.76 -16.19 15.35
N MET A 148 25.72 -15.36 14.92
CA MET A 148 25.64 -13.90 15.11
C MET A 148 24.51 -13.26 14.29
N GLU A 149 24.06 -13.90 13.22
CA GLU A 149 23.00 -13.40 12.36
C GLU A 149 22.03 -14.54 12.00
N ILE A 150 20.80 -14.45 12.52
CA ILE A 150 19.77 -15.49 12.32
C ILE A 150 18.93 -15.14 11.07
N PRO A 151 18.99 -15.94 9.99
CA PRO A 151 18.23 -15.67 8.77
C PRO A 151 16.73 -15.97 8.92
N PHE A 152 15.90 -15.31 8.11
CA PHE A 152 14.49 -15.68 7.98
C PHE A 152 14.29 -16.93 7.13
N THR A 153 13.34 -17.78 7.53
CA THR A 153 12.81 -18.86 6.68
C THR A 153 12.09 -18.28 5.45
N PRO A 154 11.85 -19.08 4.38
CA PRO A 154 11.05 -18.62 3.24
C PRO A 154 9.67 -18.07 3.64
N LYS A 155 8.98 -18.75 4.57
CA LYS A 155 7.69 -18.29 5.11
C LYS A 155 7.84 -17.03 5.97
N GLY A 156 8.92 -16.92 6.75
CA GLY A 156 9.23 -15.71 7.50
C GLY A 156 9.46 -14.50 6.61
N LYS A 157 10.15 -14.66 5.47
CA LYS A 157 10.29 -13.60 4.45
C LYS A 157 8.96 -13.23 3.83
N LEU A 158 8.13 -14.23 3.52
CA LEU A 158 6.80 -14.01 2.96
C LEU A 158 5.90 -13.17 3.89
N VAL A 159 6.03 -13.32 5.22
CA VAL A 159 5.38 -12.43 6.19
C VAL A 159 5.79 -10.97 6.01
N LEU A 160 7.08 -10.68 5.80
CA LEU A 160 7.60 -9.32 5.60
C LEU A 160 7.12 -8.73 4.26
N ASP A 161 7.10 -9.56 3.22
CA ASP A 161 6.61 -9.17 1.89
C ASP A 161 5.11 -8.83 1.96
N HIS A 162 4.31 -9.69 2.60
CA HIS A 162 2.89 -9.45 2.81
C HIS A 162 2.63 -8.23 3.70
N ALA A 163 3.42 -8.00 4.74
CA ALA A 163 3.30 -6.80 5.56
C ALA A 163 3.57 -5.52 4.76
N SER A 164 4.57 -5.56 3.88
CA SER A 164 4.89 -4.43 3.00
C SER A 164 3.78 -4.20 1.96
N GLU A 165 3.22 -5.27 1.41
CA GLU A 165 2.10 -5.20 0.47
C GLU A 165 0.82 -4.70 1.16
N GLU A 166 0.54 -5.14 2.37
CA GLU A 166 -0.61 -4.71 3.14
C GLU A 166 -0.52 -3.23 3.53
N SER A 167 0.66 -2.78 3.93
CA SER A 167 0.94 -1.35 4.12
C SER A 167 0.62 -0.54 2.88
N ARG A 168 1.06 -0.99 1.70
CA ARG A 168 0.77 -0.34 0.42
C ARG A 168 -0.72 -0.36 0.10
N ARG A 169 -1.38 -1.51 0.27
CA ARG A 169 -2.83 -1.69 0.05
C ARG A 169 -3.66 -0.76 0.92
N ILE A 170 -3.20 -0.51 2.15
CA ILE A 170 -3.84 0.39 3.11
C ILE A 170 -3.48 1.87 2.85
N GLY A 171 -2.48 2.15 2.00
CA GLY A 171 -2.02 3.51 1.67
C GLY A 171 -1.02 4.07 2.69
N HIS A 172 -0.52 3.27 3.63
CA HIS A 172 0.51 3.69 4.57
C HIS A 172 1.90 3.65 3.91
N THR A 173 2.68 4.71 4.09
CA THR A 173 4.07 4.81 3.62
C THR A 173 5.07 4.08 4.53
N TYR A 174 4.58 3.49 5.63
CA TYR A 174 5.36 2.79 6.64
C TYR A 174 4.79 1.40 6.96
N VAL A 175 5.65 0.46 7.32
CA VAL A 175 5.27 -0.88 7.81
C VAL A 175 5.27 -0.88 9.34
N GLY A 176 4.08 -0.88 9.95
CA GLY A 176 3.90 -1.01 11.39
C GLY A 176 3.64 -2.45 11.84
N THR A 177 3.42 -2.60 13.15
CA THR A 177 3.19 -3.90 13.80
C THR A 177 1.91 -4.59 13.30
N GLU A 178 0.88 -3.81 12.98
CA GLU A 178 -0.39 -4.20 12.41
C GLU A 178 -0.26 -4.82 11.02
N HIS A 179 0.58 -4.24 10.16
CA HIS A 179 0.88 -4.81 8.86
C HIS A 179 1.66 -6.12 9.00
N LEU A 180 2.60 -6.20 9.95
CA LEU A 180 3.29 -7.45 10.29
C LEU A 180 2.33 -8.53 10.77
N LEU A 181 1.35 -8.19 11.62
CA LEU A 181 0.31 -9.12 12.07
C LEU A 181 -0.55 -9.61 10.90
N LEU A 182 -0.96 -8.72 10.01
CA LEU A 182 -1.71 -9.10 8.80
C LEU A 182 -0.86 -10.01 7.88
N GLY A 183 0.43 -9.71 7.73
CA GLY A 183 1.38 -10.56 7.01
C GLY A 183 1.49 -11.96 7.61
N VAL A 184 1.49 -12.09 8.94
CA VAL A 184 1.45 -13.39 9.63
C VAL A 184 0.18 -14.16 9.29
N LEU A 185 -0.99 -13.51 9.29
CA LEU A 185 -2.27 -14.15 9.01
C LEU A 185 -2.43 -14.59 7.55
N LEU A 186 -1.77 -13.89 6.62
CA LEU A 186 -1.79 -14.23 5.19
C LEU A 186 -0.97 -15.48 4.85
N VAL A 187 0.03 -15.81 5.68
CA VAL A 187 0.75 -17.09 5.58
C VAL A 187 -0.06 -18.19 6.27
N THR A 188 -1.17 -18.59 5.63
CA THR A 188 -2.20 -19.49 6.19
C THR A 188 -1.69 -20.88 6.59
N ASP A 189 -0.61 -21.35 5.98
CA ASP A 189 0.04 -22.63 6.30
C ASP A 189 1.26 -22.45 7.24
N GLY A 190 1.39 -21.28 7.88
CA GLY A 190 2.43 -20.93 8.84
C GLY A 190 2.16 -21.47 10.25
N VAL A 191 3.23 -21.68 11.03
CA VAL A 191 3.13 -22.14 12.42
C VAL A 191 2.41 -21.11 13.29
N ALA A 192 2.62 -19.82 13.05
CA ALA A 192 1.95 -18.75 13.78
C ALA A 192 0.41 -18.83 13.70
N VAL A 193 -0.13 -19.08 12.51
CA VAL A 193 -1.57 -19.25 12.31
C VAL A 193 -2.10 -20.46 13.09
N LYS A 194 -1.35 -21.56 13.08
CA LYS A 194 -1.67 -22.76 13.86
C LYS A 194 -1.65 -22.49 15.37
N VAL A 195 -0.68 -21.73 15.86
CA VAL A 195 -0.59 -21.30 17.28
C VAL A 195 -1.84 -20.50 17.66
N LEU A 196 -2.18 -19.46 16.89
CA LEU A 196 -3.37 -18.64 17.16
C LEU A 196 -4.66 -19.47 17.14
N ALA A 197 -4.79 -20.39 16.18
CA ALA A 197 -5.93 -21.30 16.11
C ALA A 197 -6.03 -22.22 17.34
N ASN A 198 -4.91 -22.79 17.80
CA ASN A 198 -4.86 -23.66 18.98
C ASN A 198 -5.14 -22.90 20.29
N LEU A 199 -4.84 -21.61 20.34
CA LEU A 199 -5.23 -20.71 21.44
C LEU A 199 -6.71 -20.29 21.38
N GLY A 200 -7.47 -20.78 20.39
CA GLY A 200 -8.91 -20.50 20.26
C GLY A 200 -9.23 -19.12 19.67
N VAL A 201 -8.26 -18.47 19.01
CA VAL A 201 -8.42 -17.13 18.45
C VAL A 201 -9.11 -17.18 17.10
N ASN A 202 -10.12 -16.33 16.91
CA ASN A 202 -10.73 -16.12 15.60
C ASN A 202 -9.85 -15.21 14.74
N LEU A 203 -9.17 -15.81 13.76
CA LEU A 203 -8.23 -15.12 12.86
C LEU A 203 -8.91 -14.01 12.03
N HIS A 204 -10.19 -14.18 11.68
CA HIS A 204 -10.93 -13.17 10.94
C HIS A 204 -11.15 -11.91 11.78
N GLU A 205 -11.51 -12.09 13.06
CA GLU A 205 -11.67 -10.96 13.99
C GLU A 205 -10.33 -10.28 14.31
N VAL A 206 -9.23 -11.05 14.42
CA VAL A 206 -7.87 -10.47 14.54
C VAL A 206 -7.56 -9.56 13.35
N ALA A 207 -7.76 -10.06 12.12
CA ALA A 207 -7.48 -9.29 10.90
C ALA A 207 -8.35 -8.02 10.84
N LYS A 208 -9.65 -8.15 11.12
CA LYS A 208 -10.60 -7.04 11.15
C LYS A 208 -10.21 -5.97 12.16
N LEU A 209 -9.80 -6.36 13.37
CA LEU A 209 -9.35 -5.42 14.40
C LEU A 209 -8.00 -4.79 14.07
N ALA A 210 -7.05 -5.55 13.52
CA ALA A 210 -5.76 -5.03 13.09
C ALA A 210 -5.92 -3.97 11.99
N VAL A 211 -6.77 -4.22 10.99
CA VAL A 211 -7.16 -3.22 9.99
C VAL A 211 -7.85 -2.04 10.68
N LYS A 212 -8.87 -2.25 11.51
CA LYS A 212 -9.57 -1.15 12.19
C LYS A 212 -8.61 -0.23 12.98
N GLU A 213 -7.69 -0.79 13.75
CA GLU A 213 -6.71 -0.05 14.55
C GLU A 213 -5.65 0.65 13.68
N ALA A 214 -5.17 -0.01 12.62
CA ALA A 214 -4.30 0.59 11.62
C ALA A 214 -4.93 1.85 11.03
N TRP A 215 -6.24 1.83 10.83
CA TRP A 215 -7.01 2.94 10.26
C TRP A 215 -7.36 4.01 11.31
N SER A 216 -7.19 3.71 12.60
CA SER A 216 -7.50 4.62 13.73
C SER A 216 -6.31 5.46 14.21
N GLN A 217 -5.05 4.99 14.06
CA GLN A 217 -3.87 5.71 14.56
C GLN A 217 -3.43 6.93 13.72
N GLU A 218 -3.93 7.10 12.50
CA GLU A 218 -3.76 8.36 11.75
C GLU A 218 -4.48 9.57 12.38
N ASN A 219 -5.36 9.34 13.36
CA ASN A 219 -6.03 10.42 14.09
C ASN A 219 -5.22 10.97 15.28
N ASP A 220 -4.19 10.25 15.77
CA ASP A 220 -3.41 10.66 16.96
C ASP A 220 -1.98 11.17 16.65
N SER A 221 -1.41 10.92 15.46
CA SER A 221 -0.04 11.33 15.12
C SER A 221 0.04 12.62 14.30
N ALA A 222 -0.51 13.71 14.81
CA ALA A 222 -0.13 15.06 14.37
C ALA A 222 1.24 15.44 14.96
N MET A 223 2.33 14.80 14.51
CA MET A 223 3.74 15.28 14.60
C MET A 223 4.71 14.20 14.13
N LEU A 224 5.24 14.31 12.90
CA LEU A 224 6.62 13.89 12.57
C LEU A 224 7.18 14.80 11.46
N PRO A 225 8.52 15.03 11.45
CA PRO A 225 9.15 16.22 10.89
C PRO A 225 9.30 16.17 9.37
N SER A 226 9.31 17.35 8.76
CA SER A 226 9.64 17.55 7.35
C SER A 226 11.02 17.01 7.02
N PHE A 227 11.09 15.99 6.16
CA PHE A 227 12.29 15.70 5.40
C PHE A 227 12.06 16.06 3.94
N GLY A 228 13.00 16.85 3.43
CA GLY A 228 12.96 17.50 2.13
C GLY A 228 13.01 16.53 0.96
N SER A 229 12.36 16.99 -0.10
CA SER A 229 12.44 16.60 -1.50
C SER A 229 13.63 15.72 -1.93
N SER A 230 13.31 14.59 -2.53
CA SER A 230 13.83 14.26 -3.86
C SER A 230 12.76 13.46 -4.62
N LEU A 231 12.35 13.98 -5.76
CA LEU A 231 11.31 13.41 -6.63
C LEU A 231 11.84 12.10 -7.24
N ASN A 232 11.39 10.97 -6.72
CA ASN A 232 11.30 9.73 -7.49
C ASN A 232 9.84 9.54 -7.89
N ASN A 233 9.63 9.46 -9.20
CA ASN A 233 8.33 9.39 -9.86
C ASN A 233 7.74 7.96 -9.81
N GLU A 234 7.83 7.29 -8.67
CA GLU A 234 7.30 5.94 -8.43
C GLU A 234 6.83 5.84 -6.96
N ASP A 235 5.68 6.43 -6.65
CA ASP A 235 4.81 6.12 -5.50
C ASP A 235 3.64 7.13 -5.52
N VAL A 236 2.86 7.13 -6.60
CA VAL A 236 1.51 7.70 -6.54
C VAL A 236 0.69 6.70 -5.72
N PRO A 237 0.07 7.10 -4.58
CA PRO A 237 -0.83 6.21 -3.86
C PRO A 237 -1.87 5.70 -4.85
N SER A 238 -1.88 4.40 -5.15
CA SER A 238 -2.93 3.84 -6.00
C SER A 238 -4.20 3.88 -5.17
N GLU A 239 -5.10 4.82 -5.46
CA GLU A 239 -6.48 4.75 -4.97
C GLU A 239 -6.98 3.31 -5.28
N PRO A 240 -7.54 2.59 -4.29
CA PRO A 240 -8.09 1.28 -4.55
C PRO A 240 -9.09 1.40 -5.71
N PRO A 241 -9.11 0.44 -6.65
CA PRO A 241 -10.01 0.55 -7.80
C PRO A 241 -11.45 0.71 -7.28
N PRO A 242 -12.24 1.62 -7.88
CA PRO A 242 -13.60 1.86 -7.44
C PRO A 242 -14.40 0.55 -7.49
N ASP A 243 -15.15 0.27 -6.43
CA ASP A 243 -16.12 -0.82 -6.47
C ASP A 243 -17.23 -0.53 -7.49
N PHE A 244 -18.07 -1.52 -7.76
CA PHE A 244 -19.14 -1.38 -8.75
C PHE A 244 -20.16 -0.28 -8.41
N ILE A 245 -20.47 -0.07 -7.13
CA ILE A 245 -21.46 0.91 -6.69
C ILE A 245 -20.91 2.33 -6.90
N SER A 246 -19.71 2.59 -6.37
CA SER A 246 -19.01 3.86 -6.55
C SER A 246 -18.76 4.18 -8.02
N GLY A 247 -18.41 3.18 -8.83
CA GLY A 247 -18.30 3.32 -10.29
C GLY A 247 -19.61 3.72 -10.97
N GLU A 248 -20.73 3.08 -10.64
CA GLU A 248 -22.05 3.39 -11.20
C GLU A 248 -22.51 4.80 -10.80
N VAL A 249 -22.48 5.11 -9.50
CA VAL A 249 -22.94 6.39 -8.96
C VAL A 249 -22.08 7.56 -9.49
N SER A 250 -20.76 7.38 -9.57
CA SER A 250 -19.85 8.37 -10.18
C SER A 250 -20.20 8.62 -11.65
N THR A 251 -20.46 7.54 -12.40
CA THR A 251 -20.86 7.62 -13.82
C THR A 251 -22.17 8.37 -13.98
N ARG A 252 -23.19 8.09 -13.16
CA ARG A 252 -24.47 8.79 -13.16
C ARG A 252 -24.27 10.28 -12.87
N PHE A 253 -23.61 10.63 -11.77
CA PHE A 253 -23.35 12.02 -11.40
C PHE A 253 -22.64 12.78 -12.53
N CYS A 254 -21.52 12.25 -13.04
CA CYS A 254 -20.77 12.89 -14.12
C CYS A 254 -21.62 13.04 -15.39
N THR A 255 -22.46 12.05 -15.72
CA THR A 255 -23.33 12.09 -16.91
C THR A 255 -24.39 13.17 -16.78
N HIS A 256 -25.07 13.28 -15.64
CA HIS A 256 -26.05 14.35 -15.41
C HIS A 256 -25.42 15.73 -15.49
N LEU A 257 -24.24 15.90 -14.88
CA LEU A 257 -23.51 17.16 -14.93
C LEU A 257 -23.04 17.50 -16.35
N PHE A 258 -22.46 16.53 -17.07
CA PHE A 258 -22.00 16.69 -18.45
C PHE A 258 -23.16 17.05 -19.39
N ALA A 259 -24.28 16.34 -19.30
CA ALA A 259 -25.46 16.56 -20.13
C ALA A 259 -26.05 17.97 -19.97
N TRP A 260 -25.87 18.59 -18.79
CA TRP A 260 -26.27 19.97 -18.56
C TRP A 260 -25.25 20.99 -19.08
N VAL A 261 -23.96 20.77 -18.77
CA VAL A 261 -22.86 21.70 -19.02
C VAL A 261 -22.51 21.79 -20.50
N GLU A 262 -22.42 20.65 -21.20
CA GLU A 262 -21.89 20.57 -22.56
C GLU A 262 -22.76 21.34 -23.58
N PRO A 263 -24.09 21.18 -23.66
CA PRO A 263 -24.91 21.92 -24.62
C PRO A 263 -24.90 23.44 -24.39
N ARG A 264 -24.68 23.87 -23.15
CA ARG A 264 -24.60 25.29 -22.75
C ARG A 264 -23.20 25.86 -22.90
N GLN A 265 -22.20 25.02 -23.22
CA GLN A 265 -20.81 25.40 -23.42
C GLN A 265 -20.22 26.15 -22.21
N LEU A 266 -20.65 25.80 -20.99
CA LEU A 266 -20.26 26.52 -19.76
C LEU A 266 -18.81 26.23 -19.34
N GLY A 267 -18.24 25.12 -19.79
CA GLY A 267 -16.93 24.67 -19.35
C GLY A 267 -16.66 23.24 -19.76
N TYR A 268 -15.89 22.55 -18.94
CA TYR A 268 -15.46 21.17 -19.14
C TYR A 268 -15.83 20.33 -17.93
N VAL A 269 -16.47 19.18 -18.16
CA VAL A 269 -16.71 18.16 -17.14
C VAL A 269 -15.75 17.00 -17.39
N LEU A 270 -15.01 16.59 -16.38
CA LEU A 270 -13.95 15.58 -16.48
C LEU A 270 -14.16 14.47 -15.46
N SER A 271 -13.82 13.24 -15.84
CA SER A 271 -13.90 12.06 -14.97
C SER A 271 -12.58 11.80 -14.24
N SER A 272 -12.56 10.73 -13.44
CA SER A 272 -11.50 10.28 -12.51
C SER A 272 -10.08 10.11 -13.08
N HIS A 273 -9.86 10.35 -14.36
CA HIS A 273 -8.55 10.20 -15.02
C HIS A 273 -7.78 11.53 -15.14
N VAL A 274 -8.34 12.65 -14.64
CA VAL A 274 -7.73 13.97 -14.79
C VAL A 274 -7.22 14.51 -13.45
N GLY A 275 -5.93 14.84 -13.42
CA GLY A 275 -5.28 15.51 -12.30
C GLY A 275 -5.26 17.03 -12.43
N TYR A 276 -5.22 17.69 -11.28
CA TYR A 276 -5.03 19.13 -11.14
C TYR A 276 -3.78 19.37 -10.31
N GLN A 277 -2.88 20.20 -10.82
CA GLN A 277 -1.71 20.59 -10.08
C GLN A 277 -2.08 21.75 -9.14
N LEU A 278 -2.06 21.48 -7.85
CA LEU A 278 -2.27 22.48 -6.82
C LEU A 278 -1.04 23.40 -6.70
N PRO A 279 -1.19 24.63 -6.15
CA PRO A 279 -0.08 25.58 -6.02
C PRO A 279 1.09 25.10 -5.14
N ASN A 280 0.88 24.10 -4.28
CA ASN A 280 1.95 23.45 -3.50
C ASN A 280 2.74 22.40 -4.31
N GLY A 281 2.42 22.20 -5.59
CA GLY A 281 3.04 21.21 -6.48
C GLY A 281 2.42 19.81 -6.41
N GLU A 282 1.45 19.59 -5.51
CA GLU A 282 0.71 18.33 -5.39
C GLU A 282 -0.25 18.16 -6.58
N ILE A 283 -0.41 16.93 -7.08
CA ILE A 283 -1.41 16.62 -8.10
C ILE A 283 -2.54 15.84 -7.45
N LEU A 284 -3.74 16.42 -7.44
CA LEU A 284 -4.95 15.75 -6.95
C LEU A 284 -5.90 15.40 -8.10
N GLN A 285 -6.52 14.23 -8.01
CA GLN A 285 -7.43 13.69 -9.01
C GLN A 285 -8.83 13.50 -8.42
N PRO A 286 -9.82 14.37 -8.70
CA PRO A 286 -11.17 14.15 -8.24
C PRO A 286 -11.90 13.08 -9.07
N HIS A 287 -12.88 12.41 -8.47
CA HIS A 287 -13.69 11.41 -9.19
C HIS A 287 -14.53 12.03 -10.32
N CYS A 288 -14.99 13.26 -10.13
CA CYS A 288 -15.57 14.09 -11.17
C CYS A 288 -15.22 15.56 -10.92
N SER A 289 -15.09 16.35 -11.98
CA SER A 289 -14.86 17.79 -11.83
C SER A 289 -15.54 18.60 -12.92
N PHE A 290 -15.80 19.87 -12.60
CA PHE A 290 -16.21 20.88 -13.57
C PHE A 290 -15.31 22.11 -13.51
N VAL A 291 -14.84 22.57 -14.67
CA VAL A 291 -14.05 23.79 -14.83
C VAL A 291 -14.76 24.71 -15.81
N SER A 292 -15.15 25.90 -15.37
CA SER A 292 -15.81 26.90 -16.21
C SER A 292 -14.88 27.43 -17.30
N ARG A 293 -15.44 27.87 -18.44
CA ARG A 293 -14.68 28.57 -19.49
C ARG A 293 -14.02 29.87 -19.02
N GLN A 294 -14.59 30.50 -17.98
CA GLN A 294 -14.00 31.68 -17.36
C GLN A 294 -12.65 31.33 -16.72
N ARG A 295 -12.59 30.18 -16.04
CA ARG A 295 -11.42 29.71 -15.32
C ARG A 295 -10.41 29.01 -16.24
N LEU A 296 -10.88 28.24 -17.22
CA LEU A 296 -10.04 27.57 -18.20
C LEU A 296 -10.56 27.83 -19.62
N LYS A 297 -9.92 28.75 -20.35
CA LYS A 297 -10.35 29.15 -21.71
C LYS A 297 -10.13 28.05 -22.75
N ARG A 298 -9.09 27.24 -22.58
CA ARG A 298 -8.71 26.15 -23.49
C ARG A 298 -8.11 25.00 -22.70
N MET A 299 -8.53 23.78 -23.04
CA MET A 299 -8.02 22.57 -22.41
C MET A 299 -6.55 22.30 -22.80
N PRO A 300 -5.63 22.18 -21.81
CA PRO A 300 -4.25 21.80 -22.04
C PRO A 300 -4.09 20.28 -22.21
N ARG A 301 -2.90 19.85 -22.67
CA ARG A 301 -2.50 18.43 -22.69
C ARG A 301 -1.84 17.97 -21.38
N THR A 302 -1.52 18.91 -20.48
CA THR A 302 -0.88 18.69 -19.18
C THR A 302 -1.84 19.01 -18.05
N TYR A 303 -1.47 18.71 -16.80
CA TYR A 303 -2.27 19.09 -15.63
C TYR A 303 -2.39 20.62 -15.55
N PRO A 304 -3.61 21.18 -15.50
CA PRO A 304 -3.78 22.61 -15.31
C PRO A 304 -3.40 23.00 -13.86
N GLU A 305 -2.67 24.10 -13.72
CA GLU A 305 -2.36 24.75 -12.42
C GLU A 305 -3.54 25.58 -11.89
N VAL A 306 -4.75 25.21 -12.28
CA VAL A 306 -5.97 25.95 -11.98
C VAL A 306 -6.97 24.97 -11.36
N PRO A 307 -7.40 25.19 -10.11
CA PRO A 307 -8.33 24.28 -9.45
C PRO A 307 -9.67 24.28 -10.18
N PRO A 308 -10.40 23.15 -10.24
CA PRO A 308 -11.73 23.12 -10.83
C PRO A 308 -12.72 23.97 -10.02
N ASP A 309 -13.78 24.48 -10.66
CA ASP A 309 -14.83 25.23 -9.97
C ASP A 309 -15.66 24.30 -9.06
N LEU A 310 -15.85 23.04 -9.47
CA LEU A 310 -16.48 21.99 -8.69
C LEU A 310 -15.69 20.68 -8.75
N ILE A 311 -15.62 19.98 -7.62
CA ILE A 311 -15.17 18.58 -7.53
C ILE A 311 -16.25 17.73 -6.89
N MET A 312 -16.33 16.47 -7.29
CA MET A 312 -17.08 15.42 -6.63
C MET A 312 -16.13 14.28 -6.30
N GLU A 313 -16.27 13.81 -5.06
CA GLU A 313 -15.66 12.61 -4.51
C GLU A 313 -16.76 11.61 -4.15
N ILE A 314 -16.51 10.33 -4.36
CA ILE A 314 -17.44 9.27 -3.97
C ILE A 314 -16.75 8.23 -3.09
N LYS A 315 -17.39 7.89 -1.97
CA LYS A 315 -16.91 6.85 -1.08
C LYS A 315 -17.12 5.47 -1.70
N SER A 316 -16.02 4.73 -1.89
CA SER A 316 -16.07 3.28 -2.10
C SER A 316 -16.20 2.52 -0.77
N ALA A 317 -16.50 1.23 -0.85
CA ALA A 317 -16.64 0.32 0.29
C ALA A 317 -15.39 0.25 1.17
N PHE A 318 -14.22 0.64 0.65
CA PHE A 318 -12.94 0.59 1.35
C PHE A 318 -12.38 1.98 1.67
N ASP A 319 -13.06 3.06 1.27
CA ASP A 319 -12.59 4.43 1.49
C ASP A 319 -12.91 4.96 2.90
N ARG A 320 -12.00 5.80 3.43
CA ARG A 320 -12.26 6.59 4.65
C ARG A 320 -12.93 7.90 4.27
N LEU A 321 -14.14 8.13 4.79
CA LEU A 321 -14.88 9.39 4.62
C LEU A 321 -14.04 10.63 4.99
N LEU A 322 -13.26 10.57 6.07
CA LEU A 322 -12.37 11.66 6.51
C LEU A 322 -11.25 11.98 5.52
N SER A 323 -10.68 10.98 4.85
CA SER A 323 -9.64 11.19 3.83
C SER A 323 -10.22 11.94 2.63
N MET A 324 -11.40 11.52 2.19
CA MET A 324 -12.13 12.17 1.12
C MET A 324 -12.52 13.60 1.49
N GLN A 325 -12.98 13.82 2.73
CA GLN A 325 -13.24 15.15 3.25
C GLN A 325 -11.97 16.02 3.24
N LYS A 326 -10.81 15.49 3.62
CA LYS A 326 -9.52 16.23 3.53
C LYS A 326 -9.21 16.61 2.08
N LYS A 327 -9.39 15.70 1.12
CA LYS A 327 -9.20 15.97 -0.32
C LYS A 327 -10.13 17.08 -0.82
N VAL A 328 -11.41 17.02 -0.45
CA VAL A 328 -12.40 18.08 -0.72
C VAL A 328 -11.94 19.41 -0.13
N GLN A 329 -11.53 19.44 1.13
CA GLN A 329 -11.06 20.65 1.81
C GLN A 329 -9.78 21.22 1.18
N SER A 330 -8.86 20.37 0.72
CA SER A 330 -7.67 20.80 -0.02
C SER A 330 -8.05 21.53 -1.30
N PHE A 331 -8.99 21.00 -2.10
CA PHE A 331 -9.49 21.70 -3.29
C PHE A 331 -10.13 23.05 -2.96
N LEU A 332 -11.00 23.10 -1.94
CA LEU A 332 -11.67 24.33 -1.50
C LEU A 332 -10.66 25.40 -1.07
N LYS A 333 -9.66 25.01 -0.27
CA LYS A 333 -8.56 25.90 0.16
C LYS A 333 -7.85 26.56 -1.02
N TRP A 334 -7.71 25.84 -2.13
CA TRP A 334 -6.99 26.34 -3.30
C TRP A 334 -7.88 27.07 -4.30
N GLY A 335 -9.19 27.18 -4.06
CA GLY A 335 -10.10 28.02 -4.84
C GLY A 335 -11.17 27.25 -5.60
N THR A 336 -11.34 25.95 -5.37
CA THR A 336 -12.59 25.26 -5.76
C THR A 336 -13.76 25.88 -5.02
N ARG A 337 -14.89 26.09 -5.71
CA ARG A 337 -16.06 26.79 -5.15
C ARG A 337 -17.03 25.83 -4.47
N ILE A 338 -17.11 24.59 -4.96
CA ILE A 338 -18.03 23.57 -4.46
C ILE A 338 -17.30 22.24 -4.41
N GLY A 339 -17.32 21.60 -3.25
CA GLY A 339 -16.90 20.21 -3.10
C GLY A 339 -18.09 19.33 -2.80
N ILE A 340 -18.23 18.21 -3.50
CA ILE A 340 -19.30 17.23 -3.26
C ILE A 340 -18.67 15.94 -2.77
N LEU A 341 -19.26 15.34 -1.75
CA LEU A 341 -18.94 14.01 -1.27
C LEU A 341 -20.20 13.16 -1.26
N ILE A 342 -20.19 12.08 -2.03
CA ILE A 342 -21.30 11.13 -2.13
C ILE A 342 -20.97 9.92 -1.27
N ASP A 343 -21.89 9.52 -0.38
CA ASP A 343 -21.77 8.31 0.43
C ASP A 343 -22.86 7.29 0.06
N PRO A 344 -22.53 6.28 -0.77
CA PRO A 344 -23.47 5.24 -1.15
C PRO A 344 -23.91 4.32 -0.01
N ASP A 345 -23.22 4.28 1.14
CA ASP A 345 -23.67 3.46 2.28
C ASP A 345 -24.79 4.15 3.07
N GLN A 346 -24.85 5.48 2.99
CA GLN A 346 -25.82 6.31 3.72
C GLN A 346 -26.86 6.91 2.77
N HIS A 347 -26.72 6.74 1.46
CA HIS A 347 -27.54 7.40 0.43
C HIS A 347 -27.57 8.92 0.62
N THR A 348 -26.43 9.52 0.92
CA THR A 348 -26.32 10.97 1.18
C THR A 348 -25.37 11.67 0.23
N VAL A 349 -25.63 12.97 0.01
CA VAL A 349 -24.78 13.88 -0.74
C VAL A 349 -24.42 15.06 0.16
N SER A 350 -23.13 15.22 0.47
CA SER A 350 -22.62 16.35 1.24
C SER A 350 -22.03 17.41 0.32
N VAL A 351 -22.47 18.66 0.45
CA VAL A 351 -22.02 19.82 -0.33
C VAL A 351 -21.23 20.75 0.57
N TYR A 352 -19.93 20.87 0.30
CA TYR A 352 -18.96 21.69 1.03
C TYR A 352 -18.68 22.99 0.28
N ARG A 353 -18.60 24.10 1.03
CA ARG A 353 -18.29 25.43 0.52
C ARG A 353 -17.05 26.04 1.21
N PRO A 354 -16.37 27.03 0.58
CA PRO A 354 -15.15 27.63 1.11
C PRO A 354 -15.30 28.37 2.45
N ASP A 355 -16.52 28.81 2.77
CA ASP A 355 -16.85 29.43 4.06
C ASP A 355 -16.99 28.40 5.21
N GLY A 356 -16.81 27.12 4.90
CA GLY A 356 -16.97 26.01 5.85
C GLY A 356 -18.40 25.50 5.96
N ALA A 357 -19.36 26.07 5.23
CA ALA A 357 -20.73 25.56 5.23
C ALA A 357 -20.79 24.16 4.59
N VAL A 358 -21.52 23.26 5.25
CA VAL A 358 -21.80 21.91 4.76
C VAL A 358 -23.31 21.70 4.74
N THR A 359 -23.84 21.34 3.58
CA THR A 359 -25.24 20.93 3.42
C THR A 359 -25.26 19.43 3.13
N ILE A 360 -26.03 18.66 3.88
CA ILE A 360 -26.20 17.23 3.65
C ILE A 360 -27.60 17.03 3.08
N LEU A 361 -27.68 16.32 1.96
CA LEU A 361 -28.93 15.99 1.28
C LEU A 361 -29.19 14.49 1.39
N GLU A 362 -30.42 14.14 1.73
CA GLU A 362 -30.93 12.77 1.77
C GLU A 362 -31.57 12.37 0.43
N GLU A 363 -31.85 11.08 0.25
CA GLU A 363 -32.37 10.49 -0.99
C GLU A 363 -33.64 11.16 -1.56
N GLY A 364 -34.50 11.70 -0.69
CA GLY A 364 -35.74 12.38 -1.07
C GLY A 364 -35.56 13.84 -1.49
N GLU A 365 -34.35 14.39 -1.43
CA GLU A 365 -34.07 15.78 -1.73
C GLU A 365 -33.45 15.97 -3.13
N THR A 366 -33.34 17.22 -3.57
CA THR A 366 -32.77 17.59 -4.87
C THR A 366 -31.50 18.40 -4.66
N LEU A 367 -30.39 17.94 -5.25
CA LEU A 367 -29.16 18.70 -5.31
C LEU A 367 -29.30 19.86 -6.30
N MET A 368 -29.06 21.07 -5.82
CA MET A 368 -29.03 22.30 -6.60
C MET A 368 -27.78 23.11 -6.27
N LEU A 369 -27.17 23.74 -7.28
CA LEU A 369 -25.94 24.52 -7.15
C LEU A 369 -26.07 25.88 -7.86
N PRO A 370 -27.05 26.72 -7.50
CA PRO A 370 -27.39 27.95 -8.24
C PRO A 370 -26.22 28.93 -8.39
N GLU A 371 -25.27 28.92 -7.46
CA GLU A 371 -24.06 29.74 -7.48
C GLU A 371 -23.07 29.36 -8.61
N LEU A 372 -23.19 28.16 -9.18
CA LEU A 372 -22.29 27.64 -10.21
C LEU A 372 -23.03 27.16 -11.46
N LEU A 373 -24.19 26.55 -11.29
CA LEU A 373 -25.03 25.95 -12.31
C LEU A 373 -26.49 26.39 -12.08
N PRO A 374 -26.88 27.59 -12.52
CA PRO A 374 -28.25 28.06 -12.42
C PRO A 374 -29.23 27.08 -13.07
N ASP A 375 -30.34 26.81 -12.40
CA ASP A 375 -31.43 25.92 -12.84
C ASP A 375 -31.01 24.45 -13.06
N TRP A 376 -29.82 24.04 -12.61
CA TRP A 376 -29.43 22.64 -12.59
C TRP A 376 -29.96 21.94 -11.34
N GLU A 377 -30.68 20.85 -11.57
CA GLU A 377 -31.30 20.03 -10.55
C GLU A 377 -30.90 18.57 -10.75
N LEU A 378 -30.58 17.88 -9.65
CA LEU A 378 -30.33 16.44 -9.62
C LEU A 378 -31.06 15.84 -8.41
N PRO A 379 -32.20 15.15 -8.59
CA PRO A 379 -32.81 14.39 -7.52
C PRO A 379 -31.81 13.38 -6.96
N VAL A 380 -31.60 13.35 -5.65
CA VAL A 380 -30.57 12.49 -5.03
C VAL A 380 -30.87 11.01 -5.29
N SER A 381 -32.15 10.63 -5.32
CA SER A 381 -32.60 9.28 -5.71
C SER A 381 -32.14 8.80 -7.09
N GLU A 382 -31.85 9.70 -8.05
CA GLU A 382 -31.37 9.29 -9.39
C GLU A 382 -29.92 8.80 -9.39
N LEU A 383 -29.16 9.08 -8.32
CA LEU A 383 -27.81 8.59 -8.13
C LEU A 383 -27.75 7.09 -7.83
N TRP A 384 -28.80 6.52 -7.25
CA TRP A 384 -28.82 5.15 -6.78
C TRP A 384 -29.34 4.18 -7.83
N THR A 385 -28.88 2.94 -7.78
CA THR A 385 -29.40 1.87 -8.64
C THR A 385 -30.86 1.59 -8.25
N PRO A 386 -31.82 1.66 -9.18
CA PRO A 386 -33.20 1.29 -8.88
C PRO A 386 -33.26 -0.17 -8.44
N SER A 387 -33.96 -0.46 -7.34
CA SER A 387 -34.24 -1.84 -6.94
C SER A 387 -35.02 -2.52 -8.08
N LEU A 388 -34.43 -3.52 -8.72
CA LEU A 388 -35.16 -4.40 -9.64
C LEU A 388 -36.06 -5.29 -8.77
N ASN A 389 -37.36 -4.98 -8.75
CA ASN A 389 -38.39 -5.84 -8.14
C ASN A 389 -38.48 -7.20 -8.81
#